data_AF-A0AAW5VDC7-F1
#
_entry.id   AF-A0AAW5VDC7-F1
#
_cell.length_a   1.000
_cell.length_b   1.000
_cell.length_c   1.000
_cell.angle_alpha   90.00
_cell.angle_beta   90.00
_cell.angle_gamma   90.00
#
_symmetry.space_group_name_H-M   'P 1'
#
loop_
_entity.id
_entity.type
_entity.pdbx_description
1 polymer ?
#
loop_
_entity_poly.entity_id
_entity_poly.type
_entity_poly.pdbx_seq_one_letter_code
_entity_poly.pdbx_strand_id
1 'polypeptide(L)'
;MSLSLKSFSKMVFEFLEPLQGLVLLFPFLGFFFFHVWQGLEKAKLQRYIHERTTTKEELKRKNDELKIGIVSYTSAERIETLYRRTYQFLPISLGNRTVTIELPPIPELPSKSNP
;
A
#
# COMPACT_ATOMS: atom_id res chain seq x y z
N MET A 1 -74.14 9.42 -8.04
CA MET A 1 -73.77 8.18 -7.34
C MET A 1 -72.33 8.33 -6.81
N SER A 2 -72.10 9.13 -5.77
CA SER A 2 -70.75 9.44 -5.24
C SER A 2 -70.61 9.26 -3.72
N LEU A 3 -71.63 8.69 -3.06
CA LEU A 3 -71.69 8.56 -1.60
C LEU A 3 -70.84 7.40 -1.04
N SER A 4 -70.41 6.45 -1.88
CA SER A 4 -69.69 5.24 -1.44
C SER A 4 -68.24 5.50 -1.04
N LEU A 5 -67.50 6.38 -1.73
CA LEU A 5 -66.09 6.66 -1.41
C LEU A 5 -65.92 7.37 -0.05
N LYS A 6 -66.87 8.22 0.36
CA LYS A 6 -66.78 8.96 1.63
C LYS A 6 -67.02 8.07 2.84
N SER A 7 -67.91 7.06 2.76
CA SER A 7 -68.12 6.14 3.88
C SER A 7 -66.98 5.14 4.04
N PHE A 8 -66.39 4.69 2.93
CA PHE A 8 -65.24 3.80 2.95
C PHE A 8 -64.01 4.47 3.57
N SER A 9 -63.75 5.73 3.21
CA SER A 9 -62.69 6.53 3.84
C SER A 9 -62.92 6.71 5.34
N LYS A 10 -64.15 7.04 5.78
CA LYS A 10 -64.46 7.19 7.21
C LYS A 10 -64.27 5.89 7.99
N MET A 11 -64.70 4.76 7.44
CA MET A 11 -64.54 3.45 8.06
C MET A 11 -63.05 3.06 8.21
N VAL A 12 -62.22 3.39 7.21
CA VAL A 12 -60.76 3.21 7.30
C VAL A 12 -60.13 4.13 8.36
N PHE A 13 -60.58 5.39 8.45
CA PHE A 13 -60.09 6.32 9.48
C PHE A 13 -60.48 5.89 10.90
N GLU A 14 -61.72 5.43 11.13
CA GLU A 14 -62.15 4.89 12.43
C GLU A 14 -61.39 3.61 12.80
N PHE A 15 -61.00 2.79 11.81
CA PHE A 15 -60.19 1.59 12.03
C PHE A 15 -58.70 1.90 12.31
N LEU A 16 -58.17 3.00 11.76
CA LEU A 16 -56.79 3.45 11.99
C LEU A 16 -56.62 4.35 13.22
N GLU A 17 -57.69 4.91 13.75
CA GLU A 17 -57.69 5.77 14.95
C GLU A 17 -56.95 5.14 16.16
N PRO A 18 -57.18 3.86 16.53
CA PRO A 18 -56.42 3.22 17.62
C PRO A 18 -54.94 2.99 17.27
N LEU A 19 -54.57 3.02 15.98
CA LEU A 19 -53.23 2.80 15.47
C LEU A 19 -52.40 4.08 15.33
N GLN A 20 -53.01 5.25 15.54
CA GLN A 20 -52.41 6.56 15.33
C GLN A 20 -51.13 6.78 16.16
N GLY A 21 -51.10 6.28 17.40
CA GLY A 21 -49.89 6.31 18.24
C GLY A 21 -48.73 5.49 17.67
N LEU A 22 -49.05 4.37 17.01
CA LEU A 22 -48.07 3.49 16.37
C LEU A 22 -47.51 4.12 15.09
N VAL A 23 -48.36 4.81 14.32
CA VAL A 23 -47.96 5.59 13.14
C VAL A 23 -47.01 6.73 13.52
N LEU A 24 -47.26 7.40 14.66
CA LEU A 24 -46.37 8.45 15.17
C LEU A 24 -45.00 7.91 15.62
N LEU A 25 -44.97 6.71 16.22
CA LEU A 25 -43.73 6.06 16.68
C LEU A 25 -42.93 5.40 15.54
N PHE A 26 -43.59 5.06 14.44
CA PHE A 26 -42.99 4.42 13.28
C PHE A 26 -41.73 5.14 12.73
N PRO A 27 -41.71 6.46 12.49
CA PRO A 27 -40.50 7.15 12.01
C PRO A 27 -39.36 7.09 13.03
N PHE A 28 -39.64 7.09 14.33
CA PHE A 28 -38.61 6.98 15.37
C PHE A 28 -38.00 5.57 15.40
N LEU A 29 -38.82 4.53 15.29
CA LEU A 29 -38.32 3.15 15.17
C LEU A 29 -37.54 2.96 13.87
N GLY A 30 -38.03 3.48 12.75
CA GLY A 30 -37.34 3.41 11.46
C GLY A 30 -35.99 4.12 11.51
N PHE A 31 -35.94 5.32 12.10
CA PHE A 31 -34.69 6.06 12.28
C PHE A 31 -33.71 5.30 13.19
N PHE A 32 -34.18 4.77 14.31
CA PHE A 32 -33.35 3.97 15.22
C PHE A 32 -32.79 2.73 14.51
N PHE A 33 -33.64 1.97 13.82
CA PHE A 33 -33.22 0.78 13.08
C PHE A 33 -32.19 1.13 11.99
N PHE A 34 -32.45 2.18 11.21
CA PHE A 34 -31.54 2.62 10.17
C PHE A 34 -30.19 3.09 10.73
N HIS A 35 -30.20 3.80 11.85
CA HIS A 35 -28.98 4.24 12.51
C HIS A 35 -28.14 3.06 13.00
N VAL A 36 -28.76 2.07 13.65
CA VAL A 36 -28.08 0.86 14.12
C VAL A 36 -27.55 0.05 12.93
N TRP A 37 -28.34 -0.12 11.88
CA TRP A 37 -27.95 -0.81 10.66
C TRP A 37 -26.72 -0.15 10.00
N GLN A 38 -26.77 1.17 9.83
CA GLN A 38 -25.64 1.92 9.29
C GLN A 38 -24.38 1.82 10.16
N GLY A 39 -24.54 1.83 11.49
CA GLY A 39 -23.41 1.66 12.41
C GLY A 39 -22.73 0.30 12.26
N LEU A 40 -23.52 -0.77 12.16
CA LEU A 40 -23.01 -2.13 11.97
C LEU A 40 -22.27 -2.28 10.64
N GLU A 41 -22.85 -1.81 9.54
CA GLU A 41 -22.23 -1.90 8.21
C GLU A 41 -20.97 -1.05 8.10
N LYS A 42 -20.96 0.16 8.69
CA LYS A 42 -19.75 1.00 8.77
C LYS A 42 -18.63 0.29 9.53
N ALA A 43 -18.93 -0.34 10.67
CA ALA A 43 -17.93 -1.06 11.45
C ALA A 43 -17.34 -2.27 10.69
N LYS A 44 -18.19 -3.05 10.00
CA LYS A 44 -17.73 -4.15 9.13
C LYS A 44 -16.83 -3.64 8.01
N LEU A 45 -17.25 -2.58 7.32
CA LEU A 45 -16.49 -2.01 6.22
C LEU A 45 -15.15 -1.45 6.70
N GLN A 46 -15.13 -0.76 7.84
CA GLN A 46 -13.90 -0.24 8.44
C GLN A 46 -12.92 -1.35 8.79
N ARG A 47 -13.40 -2.47 9.34
CA ARG A 47 -12.56 -3.65 9.59
C ARG A 47 -11.98 -4.23 8.30
N TYR A 48 -12.80 -4.34 7.26
CA TYR A 48 -12.34 -4.83 5.95
C TYR A 48 -11.28 -3.92 5.33
N ILE A 49 -11.50 -2.60 5.39
CA ILE A 49 -10.53 -1.60 4.93
C ILE A 49 -9.22 -1.72 5.70
N HIS A 50 -9.29 -1.84 7.03
CA HIS A 50 -8.10 -1.99 7.85
C HIS A 50 -7.31 -3.24 7.46
N GLU A 51 -7.96 -4.39 7.38
CA GLU A 51 -7.32 -5.65 6.98
C GLU A 51 -6.65 -5.53 5.60
N ARG A 52 -7.36 -4.99 4.60
CA ARG A 52 -6.80 -4.78 3.25
C ARG A 52 -5.65 -3.77 3.21
N THR A 53 -5.67 -2.77 4.09
CA THR A 53 -4.60 -1.78 4.18
C THR A 53 -3.35 -2.41 4.78
N THR A 54 -3.51 -3.19 5.84
CA THR A 54 -2.41 -3.94 6.47
C THR A 54 -1.77 -4.93 5.49
N THR A 55 -2.57 -5.73 4.77
CA THR A 55 -2.01 -6.67 3.79
C THR A 55 -1.30 -5.96 2.63
N LYS A 56 -1.81 -4.81 2.17
CA LYS A 56 -1.14 -3.98 1.17
C LYS A 56 0.22 -3.50 1.66
N GLU A 57 0.31 -3.05 2.91
CA GLU A 57 1.57 -2.59 3.49
C GLU A 57 2.57 -3.73 3.67
N GLU A 58 2.13 -4.90 4.14
CA GLU A 58 2.98 -6.09 4.23
C GLU A 58 3.51 -6.52 2.87
N LEU A 59 2.67 -6.55 1.84
CA LEU A 59 3.09 -6.88 0.48
C LEU A 59 4.08 -5.85 -0.07
N LYS A 60 3.89 -4.57 0.23
CA LYS A 60 4.86 -3.52 -0.14
C LYS A 60 6.21 -3.77 0.52
N ARG A 61 6.24 -4.05 1.83
CA ARG A 61 7.47 -4.36 2.56
C ARG A 61 8.19 -5.57 1.97
N LYS A 62 7.46 -6.66 1.68
CA LYS A 62 8.03 -7.85 1.00
C LYS A 62 8.57 -7.53 -0.39
N ASN A 63 7.91 -6.67 -1.15
CA ASN A 63 8.39 -6.26 -2.46
C ASN A 63 9.70 -5.47 -2.36
N ASP A 64 9.80 -4.57 -1.39
CA ASP A 64 11.00 -3.78 -1.15
C ASP A 64 12.15 -4.68 -0.64
N GLU A 65 11.87 -5.63 0.25
CA GLU A 65 12.83 -6.65 0.68
C GLU A 65 13.33 -7.51 -0.50
N LEU A 66 12.43 -7.95 -1.38
CA LEU A 66 12.80 -8.70 -2.58
C LEU A 66 13.65 -7.86 -3.54
N LYS A 67 13.36 -6.57 -3.71
CA LYS A 67 14.20 -5.67 -4.52
C LYS A 67 15.58 -5.53 -3.91
N ILE A 68 15.66 -5.34 -2.60
CA ILE A 68 16.94 -5.29 -1.87
C ILE A 68 17.68 -6.61 -2.05
N GLY A 69 16.99 -7.75 -1.91
CA GLY A 69 17.54 -9.08 -2.12
C GLY A 69 18.05 -9.28 -3.55
N ILE A 70 17.27 -8.94 -4.57
CA ILE A 70 17.71 -9.04 -5.96
C ILE A 70 18.92 -8.15 -6.20
N VAL A 71 18.87 -6.89 -5.75
CA VAL A 71 20.02 -5.99 -5.88
C VAL A 71 21.21 -6.56 -5.13
N SER A 72 21.08 -7.07 -3.92
CA SER A 72 22.21 -7.60 -3.14
C SER A 72 22.77 -8.90 -3.73
N TYR A 73 21.93 -9.87 -4.12
CA TYR A 73 22.38 -11.12 -4.73
C TYR A 73 22.97 -10.89 -6.14
N THR A 74 22.27 -10.16 -7.00
CA THR A 74 22.77 -9.88 -8.36
C THR A 74 23.96 -8.93 -8.33
N SER A 75 24.02 -7.95 -7.42
CA SER A 75 25.19 -7.08 -7.32
C SER A 75 26.36 -7.76 -6.62
N ALA A 76 26.19 -8.57 -5.57
CA ALA A 76 27.31 -9.27 -4.93
C ALA A 76 27.95 -10.25 -5.90
N GLU A 77 27.17 -11.10 -6.57
CA GLU A 77 27.69 -12.04 -7.58
C GLU A 77 28.27 -11.31 -8.79
N ARG A 78 27.64 -10.22 -9.26
CA ARG A 78 28.15 -9.41 -10.37
C ARG A 78 29.39 -8.60 -9.98
N ILE A 79 29.45 -8.05 -8.78
CA ILE A 79 30.60 -7.32 -8.24
C ILE A 79 31.75 -8.31 -8.06
N GLU A 80 31.52 -9.47 -7.46
CA GLU A 80 32.51 -10.53 -7.39
C GLU A 80 33.01 -10.91 -8.79
N THR A 81 32.11 -11.14 -9.75
CA THR A 81 32.48 -11.44 -11.14
C THR A 81 33.24 -10.28 -11.80
N LEU A 82 32.84 -9.03 -11.55
CA LEU A 82 33.54 -7.83 -12.03
C LEU A 82 34.94 -7.72 -11.41
N TYR A 83 35.09 -7.91 -10.10
CA TYR A 83 36.39 -7.91 -9.42
C TYR A 83 37.28 -9.06 -9.91
N ARG A 84 36.72 -10.27 -10.09
CA ARG A 84 37.42 -11.42 -10.66
C ARG A 84 37.89 -11.15 -12.11
N ARG A 85 37.10 -10.44 -12.92
CA ARG A 85 37.45 -10.04 -14.29
C ARG A 85 38.45 -8.88 -14.35
N THR A 86 38.28 -7.86 -13.52
CA THR A 86 39.10 -6.64 -13.54
C THR A 86 40.46 -6.86 -12.87
N TYR A 87 40.53 -7.67 -11.82
CA TYR A 87 41.75 -7.85 -11.02
C TYR A 87 42.34 -9.27 -11.09
N GLN A 88 41.83 -10.15 -11.96
CA GLN A 88 42.36 -11.48 -12.27
C GLN A 88 42.89 -12.26 -11.06
N PHE A 89 42.08 -12.39 -10.00
CA PHE A 89 42.36 -13.23 -8.83
C PHE A 89 43.73 -13.02 -8.17
N LEU A 90 43.79 -12.16 -7.16
CA LEU A 90 44.49 -12.54 -5.94
C LEU A 90 43.44 -12.76 -4.83
N PRO A 91 43.50 -13.89 -4.09
CA PRO A 91 42.61 -14.10 -2.96
C PRO A 91 42.78 -12.95 -1.95
N ILE A 92 41.72 -12.69 -1.20
CA ILE A 92 41.67 -11.72 -0.10
C ILE A 92 42.53 -12.24 1.07
N SER A 93 43.82 -12.47 0.85
CA SER A 93 44.78 -12.42 1.93
C SER A 93 44.94 -10.95 2.27
N LEU A 94 44.32 -10.54 3.38
CA LEU A 94 44.70 -9.37 4.17
C LEU A 94 46.15 -9.55 4.69
N GLY A 95 47.09 -9.80 3.78
CA GLY A 95 48.51 -9.76 4.03
C GLY A 95 48.95 -8.33 3.76
N ASN A 96 49.39 -7.65 4.80
CA ASN A 96 49.95 -6.30 4.74
C ASN A 96 51.23 -6.33 3.87
N ARG A 97 51.09 -6.33 2.55
CA ARG A 97 52.17 -6.17 1.58
C ARG A 97 51.92 -4.88 0.82
N THR A 98 52.69 -3.86 1.17
CA THR A 98 52.84 -2.65 0.37
C THR A 98 53.39 -3.04 -0.99
N VAL A 99 52.55 -2.96 -2.03
CA VAL A 99 52.99 -3.12 -3.42
C VAL A 99 53.38 -1.74 -3.92
N THR A 100 54.68 -1.52 -4.06
CA THR A 100 55.22 -0.32 -4.72
C THR A 100 55.03 -0.51 -6.22
N ILE A 101 54.09 0.23 -6.80
CA ILE A 101 53.88 0.26 -8.25
C ILE A 101 54.83 1.33 -8.80
N GLU A 102 55.85 0.91 -9.56
CA GLU A 102 56.69 1.87 -10.29
C GLU A 102 55.90 2.43 -11.48
N LEU A 103 55.79 3.76 -11.50
CA LEU A 103 55.14 4.47 -12.59
C LEU A 103 55.98 4.34 -13.87
N PRO A 104 55.37 4.11 -15.04
CA PRO A 104 56.10 4.14 -16.30
C PRO A 104 56.75 5.52 -16.48
N PRO A 105 57.97 5.58 -17.03
CA PRO A 105 58.72 6.82 -17.18
C PRO A 105 57.91 7.81 -18.03
N ILE A 106 57.83 9.04 -17.55
CA ILE A 106 57.17 10.14 -18.26
C ILE A 106 57.95 10.36 -19.55
N PRO A 107 57.31 10.28 -20.74
CA PRO A 107 58.00 10.56 -21.98
C PRO A 107 58.52 12.01 -21.97
N GLU A 108 59.81 12.18 -22.24
CA GLU A 108 60.45 13.49 -22.33
C GLU A 108 59.75 14.29 -23.43
N LEU A 109 59.08 15.38 -23.03
CA LEU A 109 58.56 16.36 -23.96
C LEU A 109 59.75 16.92 -24.76
N PRO A 110 59.68 16.97 -26.11
CA PRO A 110 60.77 17.51 -26.90
C PRO A 110 61.05 18.94 -26.46
N SER A 111 62.29 19.19 -26.03
CA SER A 111 62.75 20.51 -25.65
C SER A 111 62.47 21.47 -26.80
N LYS A 112 61.62 22.46 -26.53
CA LYS A 112 61.32 23.56 -27.44
C LYS A 112 62.64 24.29 -27.76
N SER A 113 63.23 23.99 -28.91
CA SER A 113 64.27 24.82 -29.50
C SER A 113 63.63 26.15 -29.90
N ASN A 114 63.73 27.12 -29.00
CA ASN A 114 63.48 28.52 -29.30
C ASN A 114 64.64 29.05 -30.20
N PRO A 115 64.37 30.14 -30.94
CA PRO A 115 64.70 30.34 -32.36
C PRO A 115 66.17 30.57 -32.71
#